data_AF-A0A9E5MVQ8-F1
#
_entry.id   AF-A0A9E5MVQ8-F1
#
_cell.length_a   1.000
_cell.length_b   1.000
_cell.length_c   1.000
_cell.angle_alpha   90.00
_cell.angle_beta   90.00
_cell.angle_gamma   90.00
#
_symmetry.space_group_name_H-M   'P 1'
#
loop_
_entity.id
_entity.type
_entity.pdbx_description
1 polymer ?
#
loop_
_entity_poly.entity_id
_entity_poly.type
_entity_poly.pdbx_seq_one_letter_code
_entity_poly.pdbx_strand_id
1 'polypeptide(L)' 'YPFSEDAGVFAKAGVVALNTETEVNDTNETHQTSTDLALALGGQYDITERFGVRAELEWFESALQGDLKYSLGAVVRF' A
#
# COMPACT_ATOMS: atom_id res chain seq x y z
N TYR A 1 16.18 4.38 0.73
CA TYR A 1 17.37 5.21 0.98
C TYR A 1 17.41 5.52 2.46
N PRO A 2 18.38 5.00 3.23
CA PRO A 2 18.57 5.41 4.62
C PRO A 2 19.03 6.87 4.62
N PHE A 3 18.26 7.75 5.26
CA PHE A 3 18.69 9.15 5.45
C PHE A 3 19.33 9.34 6.83
N SER A 4 19.20 8.36 7.72
CA SER A 4 19.87 8.26 9.02
C SER A 4 20.09 6.78 9.39
N GLU A 5 20.88 6.51 10.44
CA GLU A 5 21.15 5.15 10.92
C GLU A 5 19.86 4.44 11.39
N ASP A 6 18.95 5.20 12.00
CA ASP A 6 17.68 4.71 12.52
C ASP A 6 16.48 5.01 11.62
N ALA A 7 16.67 5.72 10.50
CA ALA A 7 15.58 6.23 9.70
C ALA A 7 15.79 6.04 8.20
N GLY A 8 14.80 5.42 7.55
CA GLY A 8 14.83 5.13 6.13
C GLY A 8 13.57 5.62 5.43
N VAL A 9 13.74 6.15 4.23
CA VAL A 9 12.61 6.39 3.32
C VAL A 9 12.64 5.37 2.19
N PHE A 10 11.48 4.97 1.73
CA PHE A 10 11.31 4.06 0.60
C PHE A 10 10.18 4.53 -0.30
N ALA A 11 10.29 4.17 -1.57
CA ALA A 11 9.25 4.36 -2.56
C ALA A 11 8.94 2.99 -3.17
N LYS A 12 7.68 2.75 -3.50
CA LYS A 12 7.21 1.58 -4.23
C LYS A 12 6.42 2.06 -5.43
N ALA A 13 6.56 1.37 -6.54
CA ALA A 13 5.71 1.55 -7.71
C ALA A 13 5.39 0.16 -8.23
N GLY A 14 4.12 -0.11 -8.50
CA GLY A 14 3.68 -1.42 -8.94
C GLY A 14 2.30 -1.38 -9.56
N VAL A 15 1.89 -2.51 -10.12
CA VAL A 15 0.51 -2.74 -10.55
C VAL A 15 -0.19 -3.57 -9.50
N VAL A 16 -1.38 -3.13 -9.09
CA VAL A 16 -2.27 -3.85 -8.20
C VAL A 16 -3.47 -4.33 -9.00
N ALA A 17 -3.78 -5.62 -8.88
CA ALA A 17 -5.00 -6.18 -9.45
C ALA A 17 -6.08 -6.15 -8.37
N LEU A 18 -7.13 -5.35 -8.58
CA LEU A 18 -8.29 -5.32 -7.71
C LEU A 18 -9.30 -6.34 -8.24
N ASN A 19 -9.48 -7.44 -7.50
CA ASN A 19 -10.57 -8.38 -7.75
C ASN A 19 -11.79 -7.89 -6.97
N THR A 20 -12.78 -7.36 -7.69
CA THR A 20 -14.07 -7.00 -7.11
C THR A 20 -15.05 -8.11 -7.41
N GLU A 21 -15.28 -8.99 -6.43
CA GLU A 21 -16.34 -9.99 -6.49
C GLU A 21 -17.66 -9.30 -6.14
N THR A 22 -18.52 -9.08 -7.13
CA THR A 22 -19.87 -8.55 -6.89
C THR A 22 -20.85 -9.71 -7.07
N GLU A 23 -21.30 -10.30 -5.96
CA GLU A 23 -22.33 -11.34 -5.99
C GLU A 23 -23.69 -10.66 -6.21
N VAL A 24 -24.15 -10.61 -7.46
CA VAL A 24 -25.53 -10.20 -7.79
C VAL A 24 -26.37 -11.47 -7.86
N ASN A 25 -27.25 -11.62 -6.89
CA ASN A 25 -28.17 -12.74 -6.73
C ASN A 25 -29.24 -12.75 -7.84
N ASP A 26 -28.85 -13.06 -9.09
CA ASP A 26 -29.60 -13.77 -10.14
C ASP A 26 -28.74 -13.82 -11.44
N THR A 27 -28.08 -14.96 -11.69
CA THR A 27 -27.63 -15.44 -13.02
C THR A 27 -26.80 -14.49 -13.92
N ASN A 28 -25.92 -13.64 -13.38
CA ASN A 28 -24.90 -12.94 -14.17
C ASN A 28 -23.68 -12.57 -13.30
N GLU A 29 -22.63 -13.39 -13.34
CA GLU A 29 -21.35 -13.07 -12.72
C GLU A 29 -20.55 -12.16 -13.65
N THR A 30 -20.46 -10.88 -13.32
CA THR A 30 -19.57 -9.96 -14.03
C THR A 30 -18.21 -9.93 -13.32
N HIS A 31 -17.26 -10.69 -13.84
CA HIS A 31 -15.86 -10.60 -13.41
C HIS A 31 -15.23 -9.35 -14.05
N GLN A 32 -15.07 -8.29 -13.27
CA GLN A 32 -14.34 -7.10 -13.69
C GLN A 32 -12.97 -7.11 -12.99
N THR A 33 -11.93 -7.52 -13.72
CA THR A 33 -10.54 -7.39 -13.28
C THR A 33 -10.03 -6.01 -13.69
N SER A 34 -9.90 -5.11 -12.71
CA SER A 34 -9.25 -3.82 -12.92
C SER A 34 -7.77 -3.93 -12.55
N THR A 35 -6.90 -3.46 -13.46
CA THR A 35 -5.47 -3.31 -13.19
C THR A 35 -5.21 -1.85 -12.92
N ASP A 36 -4.70 -1.55 -11.72
CA ASP A 36 -4.43 -0.20 -11.30
C ASP A 36 -2.96 0.00 -11.00
N LEU A 37 -2.45 1.18 -11.32
CA LEU A 37 -1.10 1.60 -10.95
C LEU A 37 -1.13 2.12 -9.52
N ALA A 38 -0.30 1.52 -8.67
CA ALA A 38 -0.11 1.94 -7.29
C ALA A 38 1.29 2.53 -7.14
N LEU A 39 1.35 3.73 -6.60
CA LEU A 39 2.58 4.38 -6.15
C LEU A 39 2.51 4.48 -4.64
N ALA A 40 3.59 4.19 -3.93
CA ALA A 40 3.67 4.38 -2.49
C ALA A 40 4.98 5.06 -2.10
N LEU A 41 4.93 5.88 -1.06
CA LEU A 41 6.06 6.53 -0.42
C LEU A 41 5.93 6.30 1.07
N GLY A 42 6.99 5.84 1.70
CA GLY A 42 6.97 5.54 3.12
C GLY A 42 8.26 5.90 3.80
N GLY A 43 8.15 6.06 5.11
CA GLY A 43 9.26 6.17 6.03
C GLY A 43 9.20 5.03 7.03
N GLN A 44 10.37 4.55 7.45
CA GLN A 44 10.50 3.73 8.65
C GLN A 44 11.45 4.43 9.61
N TYR A 45 11.16 4.26 10.90
CA TYR A 45 12.02 4.70 11.99
C TYR A 45 12.19 3.55 12.96
N ASP A 46 13.43 3.11 13.16
CA ASP A 46 13.79 2.08 14.12
C ASP A 46 13.96 2.74 15.50
N ILE A 47 13.08 2.39 16.45
CA ILE A 47 13.13 2.88 17.83
C ILE A 47 14.19 2.09 18.62
N THR A 48 14.39 0.83 18.25
CA THR A 48 15.36 -0.11 18.82
C THR A 48 15.70 -1.14 17.75
N GLU A 49 16.81 -1.86 17.90
CA GLU A 49 17.23 -2.95 16.99
C GLU A 49 16.12 -3.99 16.69
N ARG A 50 15.16 -4.14 17.60
CA ARG A 50 14.03 -5.08 17.53
C ARG A 50 12.69 -4.45 17.18
N PHE A 51 12.56 -3.12 17.31
CA PHE A 51 11.28 -2.43 17.19
C PHE A 51 11.43 -1.18 16.35
N GLY A 52 10.57 -1.04 15.36
CA GLY A 52 10.45 0.17 14.55
C GLY A 52 9.00 0.54 14.31
N VAL A 53 8.80 1.74 13.79
CA VAL A 53 7.52 2.22 13.26
C VAL A 53 7.69 2.47 11.77
N ARG A 54 6.64 2.22 10.99
CA ARG A 54 6.57 2.56 9.58
C ARG A 54 5.34 3.41 9.33
N ALA A 55 5.51 4.40 8.47
CA ALA A 55 4.43 5.18 7.89
C ALA A 55 4.51 5.04 6.37
N GLU A 56 3.39 4.80 5.71
CA GLU A 56 3.31 4.59 4.27
C GLU A 56 2.10 5.36 3.72
N LEU A 57 2.32 6.10 2.64
CA LEU A 57 1.31 6.79 1.86
C LEU A 57 1.25 6.11 0.50
N GLU A 58 0.07 5.71 0.08
CA GLU A 58 -0.19 5.00 -1.17
C GLU A 58 -1.21 5.77 -2.00
N TRP A 59 -0.88 5.98 -3.27
CA TRP A 59 -1.68 6.65 -4.28
C TRP A 59 -2.04 5.64 -5.36
N PHE A 60 -3.33 5.53 -5.67
CA PHE A 60 -3.81 4.71 -6.78
C PHE A 60 -4.17 5.62 -7.95
N GLU A 61 -3.62 5.34 -9.11
CA GLU A 61 -3.93 6.03 -10.37
C GLU A 61 -5.20 5.47 -11.02
N SER A 62 -6.15 4.99 -10.20
CA SER A 62 -7.46 4.57 -10.69
C SER A 62 -8.21 5.77 -11.23
N ALA A 63 -8.56 5.70 -12.51
CA ALA A 63 -9.11 6.78 -13.33
C ALA A 63 -10.44 7.41 -12.85
N LEU A 64 -10.95 7.12 -11.65
CA LEU A 64 -12.26 7.57 -11.16
C LEU A 64 -12.31 8.10 -9.72
N GLN A 65 -11.25 7.97 -8.93
CA GLN A 65 -11.15 8.59 -7.60
C GLN A 65 -9.73 8.40 -7.11
N GLY A 66 -8.98 9.50 -6.95
CA GLY A 66 -7.67 9.48 -6.32
C GLY A 66 -7.82 9.08 -4.85
N ASP A 67 -7.80 7.77 -4.59
CA ASP A 67 -7.83 7.21 -3.24
C ASP A 67 -6.42 7.35 -2.66
N LEU A 68 -6.29 8.20 -1.64
CA LEU A 68 -5.07 8.34 -0.87
C LEU A 68 -5.19 7.47 0.38
N LYS A 69 -4.42 6.39 0.43
CA LYS A 69 -4.35 5.54 1.61
C LYS A 69 -3.14 5.90 2.45
N TYR A 70 -3.36 6.07 3.75
CA TYR A 70 -2.29 6.19 4.72
C TYR A 70 -2.28 4.94 5.60
N SER A 71 -1.09 4.41 5.86
CA SER A 71 -0.87 3.25 6.71
C SER A 71 0.20 3.58 7.74
N LEU A 72 -0.08 3.23 8.99
CA LEU A 72 0.84 3.35 10.11
C LEU A 72 0.94 1.97 10.75
N GLY A 73 2.17 1.48 10.92
CA GLY A 73 2.43 0.16 11.46
C GLY A 73 3.63 0.15 12.38
N ALA A 74 3.66 -0.83 13.28
CA ALA A 74 4.86 -1.19 14.02
C ALA A 74 5.54 -2.38 13.33
N VAL A 75 6.86 -2.40 13.35
CA VAL A 75 7.70 -3.48 12.82
C VAL A 75 8.46 -4.10 13.99
N VAL A 76 8.40 -5.42 14.10
CA VAL A 76 9.17 -6.18 15.08
C VAL A 76 10.13 -7.10 14.33
N ARG A 77 11.43 -7.05 14.65
CA ARG A 77 12.46 -7.96 14.10
C ARG A 77 12.83 -9.00 15.16
N PHE A 78 12.93 -10.25 14.71
CA PHE A 78 13.31 -11.42 15.51
C PHE A 78 14.67 -11.94 15.07
#